data_AF-A0A258QB09-F1
#
_entry.id   AF-A0A258QB09-F1
#
_cell.length_a   1.000
_cell.length_b   1.000
_cell.length_c   1.000
_cell.angle_alpha   90.00
_cell.angle_beta   90.00
_cell.angle_gamma   90.00
#
_symmetry.space_group_name_H-M   'P 1'
#
loop_
_entity.id
_entity.type
_entity.pdbx_description
1 polymer ?
#
loop_
_entity_poly.entity_id
_entity_poly.type
_entity_poly.pdbx_seq_one_letter_code
_entity_poly.pdbx_strand_id
1 'polypeptide(L)'
;LYVCLRPVRYFKGTPSPLKHPEKTEMVIFRENSEDIYAGIEWAAGTPEVKKVIDFLQNEMGVKKIRFPESSGIGIKPVSREGTERLVRKAMEYVIDNDRSSLTLVHKGNIMKFTEGGFKQWGYDLVKKEFGAVEIGGGWHKCTNPKTGREIIIKDGIADAFLQQILLKPEDYDVVATLNLNGDYISDALAAQVGGIGIAPGANLSDTVAMFEATHGTAPDIAGKNLANPASIILSAEMMLRHMGWIKAADLIIKGVEGAILGKKVTGDFARLMDDATQVGSDAFGDEMIHHMG
;
A
#
# COMPACT_ATOMS: atom_id res chain seq x y z
N LEU A 1 11.70 3.27 9.16
CA LEU A 1 10.28 2.84 9.15
C LEU A 1 10.10 1.94 7.94
N TYR A 2 10.32 0.63 8.09
CA TYR A 2 10.46 -0.31 6.96
C TYR A 2 9.12 -0.82 6.41
N VAL A 3 8.01 -0.62 7.12
CA VAL A 3 6.66 -0.91 6.61
C VAL A 3 6.00 0.41 6.22
N CYS A 4 5.52 0.52 4.99
CA CYS A 4 4.50 1.49 4.62
C CYS A 4 3.14 0.75 4.59
N LEU A 5 2.25 1.08 5.52
CA LEU A 5 0.95 0.46 5.70
C LEU A 5 -0.14 1.34 5.09
N ARG A 6 -0.85 0.83 4.09
CA ARG A 6 -1.92 1.53 3.38
C ARG A 6 -3.19 0.68 3.34
N PRO A 7 -4.10 0.81 4.33
CA PRO A 7 -5.42 0.20 4.25
C PRO A 7 -6.27 0.98 3.22
N VAL A 8 -6.94 0.26 2.33
CA VAL A 8 -7.81 0.82 1.30
C VAL A 8 -9.18 0.16 1.41
N ARG A 9 -10.19 0.97 1.68
CA ARG A 9 -11.60 0.55 1.74
C ARG A 9 -12.49 1.60 1.09
N TYR A 10 -13.63 1.14 0.59
CA TYR A 10 -14.68 2.03 0.15
C TYR A 10 -15.47 2.58 1.35
N PHE A 11 -15.72 3.90 1.35
CA PHE A 11 -16.70 4.54 2.22
C PHE A 11 -18.00 4.72 1.45
N LYS A 12 -19.11 4.28 2.03
CA LYS A 12 -20.41 4.31 1.34
C LYS A 12 -20.78 5.75 0.98
N GLY A 13 -21.11 5.98 -0.28
CA GLY A 13 -21.45 7.30 -0.81
C GLY A 13 -20.29 8.05 -1.45
N THR A 14 -19.04 7.60 -1.29
CA THR A 14 -17.89 8.17 -2.01
C THR A 14 -18.08 7.97 -3.53
N PRO A 15 -17.92 9.01 -4.35
CA PRO A 15 -17.90 8.88 -5.81
C PRO A 15 -16.72 8.04 -6.27
N SER A 16 -16.99 7.01 -7.09
CA SER A 16 -15.96 6.12 -7.61
C SER A 16 -16.04 6.02 -9.14
N PRO A 17 -14.90 5.83 -9.82
CA PRO A 17 -14.88 5.52 -11.25
C PRO A 17 -15.31 4.08 -11.56
N LEU A 18 -15.41 3.18 -10.56
CA LEU A 18 -15.78 1.78 -10.73
C LEU A 18 -17.27 1.54 -10.48
N LYS A 19 -17.79 0.44 -11.05
CA LYS A 19 -19.17 0.00 -10.84
C LYS A 19 -19.42 -0.57 -9.44
N HIS A 20 -18.42 -1.23 -8.86
CA HIS A 20 -18.52 -1.97 -7.61
C HIS A 20 -17.33 -1.71 -6.67
N PRO A 21 -17.07 -0.44 -6.26
CA PRO A 21 -15.97 -0.12 -5.37
C PRO A 21 -16.13 -0.76 -3.98
N GLU A 22 -17.34 -1.09 -3.56
CA GLU A 22 -17.66 -1.74 -2.28
C GLU A 22 -17.03 -3.13 -2.11
N LYS A 23 -16.58 -3.74 -3.21
CA LYS A 23 -15.86 -5.03 -3.18
C LYS A 23 -14.38 -4.89 -2.83
N THR A 24 -13.85 -3.66 -2.81
CA THR A 24 -12.44 -3.40 -2.52
C THR A 24 -12.25 -3.11 -1.02
N GLU A 25 -11.68 -4.08 -0.32
CA GLU A 25 -11.22 -3.92 1.06
C GLU A 25 -9.88 -4.65 1.24
N MET A 26 -8.78 -3.90 1.08
CA MET A 26 -7.42 -4.46 1.09
C MET A 26 -6.52 -3.71 2.07
N VAL A 27 -5.47 -4.38 2.53
CA VAL A 27 -4.42 -3.77 3.35
C VAL A 27 -3.06 -4.00 2.73
N ILE A 28 -2.39 -2.93 2.32
CA ILE A 28 -1.11 -3.01 1.62
C ILE A 28 0.04 -2.82 2.61
N PHE A 29 0.90 -3.83 2.68
CA PHE A 29 2.21 -3.82 3.32
C PHE A 29 3.27 -3.63 2.24
N ARG A 30 3.73 -2.39 2.12
CA ARG A 30 4.79 -1.99 1.19
C ARG A 30 6.13 -1.98 1.93
N GLU A 31 7.14 -2.64 1.36
CA GLU A 31 8.54 -2.48 1.78
C GLU A 31 8.95 -1.01 1.62
N ASN A 32 9.60 -0.40 2.62
CA ASN A 32 9.87 1.04 2.64
C ASN A 32 11.33 1.41 2.94
N SER A 33 12.29 0.55 2.59
CA SER A 33 13.71 0.78 2.94
C SER A 33 14.74 0.29 1.91
N GLU A 34 14.33 -0.52 0.94
CA GLU A 34 15.16 -1.00 -0.17
C GLU A 34 14.42 -0.80 -1.49
N ASP A 35 14.63 -1.70 -2.46
CA ASP A 35 14.19 -1.57 -3.84
C ASP A 35 14.87 -0.37 -4.56
N ILE A 36 14.42 -0.03 -5.76
CA ILE A 36 14.92 1.10 -6.56
C ILE A 36 14.79 2.45 -5.83
N TYR A 37 13.95 2.52 -4.79
CA TYR A 37 13.80 3.69 -3.91
C TYR A 37 15.07 3.98 -3.08
N ALA A 38 16.06 3.09 -3.09
CA ALA A 38 17.37 3.37 -2.52
C ALA A 38 18.06 4.61 -3.14
N GLY A 39 17.64 5.07 -4.33
CA GLY A 39 18.17 6.27 -4.96
C GLY A 39 19.63 6.11 -5.42
N ILE A 40 20.06 4.87 -5.65
CA ILE A 40 21.42 4.56 -6.10
C ILE A 40 21.42 4.58 -7.63
N GLU A 41 21.75 5.72 -8.19
CA GLU A 41 21.75 5.94 -9.63
C GLU A 41 22.79 6.95 -10.09
N TRP A 42 23.18 6.83 -11.37
CA TRP A 42 24.11 7.73 -12.03
C TRP A 42 23.56 8.20 -13.38
N ALA A 43 23.61 9.52 -13.61
CA ALA A 43 23.10 10.15 -14.80
C ALA A 43 23.96 9.83 -16.04
N ALA A 44 23.32 9.74 -17.20
CA ALA A 44 23.98 9.52 -18.49
C ALA A 44 25.03 10.61 -18.78
N GLY A 45 26.16 10.22 -19.36
CA GLY A 45 27.25 11.14 -19.75
C GLY A 45 28.19 11.56 -18.62
N THR A 46 27.97 11.10 -17.39
CA THR A 46 28.85 11.39 -16.25
C THR A 46 30.06 10.45 -16.18
N PRO A 47 31.22 10.87 -15.63
CA PRO A 47 32.36 9.99 -15.39
C PRO A 47 32.01 8.78 -14.49
N GLU A 48 31.08 8.95 -13.56
CA GLU A 48 30.65 7.92 -12.61
C GLU A 48 29.87 6.81 -13.31
N VAL A 49 28.88 7.14 -14.15
CA VAL A 49 28.12 6.11 -14.88
C VAL A 49 29.02 5.35 -15.85
N LYS A 50 30.01 6.03 -16.45
CA LYS A 50 31.01 5.37 -17.31
C LYS A 50 31.78 4.30 -16.53
N LYS A 51 32.26 4.60 -15.31
CA LYS A 51 32.96 3.62 -14.46
C LYS A 51 32.07 2.41 -14.14
N VAL A 52 30.79 2.65 -13.85
CA VAL A 52 29.84 1.57 -13.55
C VAL A 52 29.59 0.70 -14.79
N ILE A 53 29.39 1.30 -15.96
CA ILE A 53 29.23 0.57 -17.22
C ILE A 53 30.49 -0.23 -17.56
N ASP A 54 31.67 0.39 -17.43
CA ASP A 54 32.97 -0.25 -17.66
C ASP A 54 33.14 -1.46 -16.72
N PHE A 55 32.82 -1.33 -15.43
CA PHE A 55 32.84 -2.44 -14.47
C PHE A 55 31.88 -3.57 -14.90
N LEU A 56 30.63 -3.24 -15.22
CA LEU A 56 29.62 -4.22 -15.65
C LEU A 56 30.06 -4.97 -16.91
N GLN A 57 30.66 -4.28 -17.89
CA GLN A 57 31.05 -4.89 -19.16
C GLN A 57 32.38 -5.64 -19.06
N ASN A 58 33.40 -5.06 -18.43
CA ASN A 58 34.76 -5.58 -18.44
C ASN A 58 35.02 -6.61 -17.34
N GLU A 59 34.42 -6.44 -16.16
CA GLU A 59 34.62 -7.36 -15.03
C GLU A 59 33.47 -8.37 -14.90
N MET A 60 32.22 -7.91 -15.05
CA MET A 60 31.04 -8.76 -14.88
C MET A 60 30.54 -9.39 -16.19
N GLY A 61 31.17 -9.06 -17.33
CA GLY A 61 30.86 -9.64 -18.63
C GLY A 61 29.45 -9.32 -19.17
N VAL A 62 28.83 -8.23 -18.71
CA VAL A 62 27.46 -7.84 -19.09
C VAL A 62 27.42 -7.39 -20.55
N LYS A 63 26.59 -8.07 -21.36
CA LYS A 63 26.37 -7.74 -22.79
C LYS A 63 24.97 -7.20 -23.11
N LYS A 64 24.13 -6.99 -22.08
CA LYS A 64 22.69 -6.69 -22.24
C LYS A 64 22.35 -5.20 -22.24
N ILE A 65 23.32 -4.33 -21.96
CA ILE A 65 23.11 -2.87 -22.05
C ILE A 65 22.99 -2.50 -23.53
N ARG A 66 21.81 -2.09 -23.96
CA ARG A 66 21.51 -1.89 -25.40
C ARG A 66 22.23 -0.67 -25.99
N PHE A 67 22.40 0.40 -25.20
CA PHE A 67 22.98 1.68 -25.62
C PHE A 67 23.93 2.23 -24.53
N PRO A 68 25.11 1.63 -24.32
CA PRO A 68 25.99 1.98 -23.20
C PRO A 68 26.43 3.46 -23.20
N GLU A 69 26.70 4.04 -24.36
CA GLU A 69 27.17 5.44 -24.48
C GLU A 69 26.17 6.51 -24.02
N SER A 70 24.88 6.17 -23.93
CA SER A 70 23.81 7.11 -23.59
C SER A 70 22.89 6.63 -22.47
N SER A 71 23.30 5.62 -21.70
CA SER A 71 22.50 5.06 -20.61
C SER A 71 22.81 5.74 -19.27
N GLY A 72 21.77 6.09 -18.51
CA GLY A 72 21.86 6.17 -17.05
C GLY A 72 21.78 4.77 -16.44
N ILE A 73 22.28 4.59 -15.22
CA ILE A 73 22.23 3.30 -14.51
C ILE A 73 21.61 3.50 -13.13
N GLY A 74 20.65 2.63 -12.80
CA GLY A 74 20.06 2.52 -11.45
C GLY A 74 20.29 1.13 -10.87
N ILE A 75 20.39 1.05 -9.54
CA ILE A 75 20.60 -0.20 -8.80
C ILE A 75 19.35 -0.51 -7.97
N LYS A 76 18.81 -1.72 -8.15
CA LYS A 76 17.65 -2.24 -7.39
C LYS A 76 18.11 -3.35 -6.43
N PRO A 77 18.49 -3.03 -5.18
CA PRO A 77 18.73 -4.04 -4.16
C PRO A 77 17.41 -4.53 -3.57
N VAL A 78 17.29 -5.84 -3.37
CA VAL A 78 16.21 -6.47 -2.59
C VAL A 78 16.86 -7.57 -1.76
N SER A 79 16.63 -7.58 -0.46
CA SER A 79 17.30 -8.47 0.49
C SER A 79 16.34 -9.46 1.12
N ARG A 80 16.91 -10.56 1.62
CA ARG A 80 16.17 -11.56 2.38
C ARG A 80 15.69 -10.96 3.69
N GLU A 81 16.55 -10.24 4.41
CA GLU A 81 16.26 -9.62 5.70
C GLU A 81 15.16 -8.57 5.59
N GLY A 82 15.21 -7.72 4.55
CA GLY A 82 14.17 -6.72 4.24
C GLY A 82 12.83 -7.37 3.90
N THR A 83 12.85 -8.40 3.07
CA THR A 83 11.65 -9.18 2.72
C THR A 83 11.05 -9.85 3.95
N GLU A 84 11.85 -10.59 4.72
CA GLU A 84 11.37 -11.41 5.82
C GLU A 84 10.71 -10.56 6.91
N ARG A 85 11.27 -9.40 7.27
CA ARG A 85 10.65 -8.51 8.27
C ARG A 85 9.32 -7.91 7.80
N LEU A 86 9.20 -7.55 6.51
CA LEU A 86 7.95 -7.02 5.96
C LEU A 86 6.86 -8.11 5.95
N VAL A 87 7.18 -9.28 5.39
CA VAL A 87 6.21 -10.38 5.26
C VAL A 87 5.79 -10.88 6.64
N ARG A 88 6.70 -10.93 7.62
CA ARG A 88 6.35 -11.23 9.02
C ARG A 88 5.32 -10.25 9.57
N LYS A 89 5.53 -8.94 9.41
CA LYS A 89 4.56 -7.93 9.86
C LYS A 89 3.21 -8.05 9.16
N ALA A 90 3.20 -8.34 7.86
CA ALA A 90 1.96 -8.57 7.12
C ALA A 90 1.21 -9.81 7.64
N MET A 91 1.93 -10.90 7.92
CA MET A 91 1.35 -12.14 8.44
C MET A 91 0.84 -11.99 9.89
N GLU A 92 1.59 -11.30 10.75
CA GLU A 92 1.14 -10.90 12.09
C GLU A 92 -0.18 -10.11 12.01
N TYR A 93 -0.26 -9.14 11.09
CA TYR A 93 -1.47 -8.36 10.87
C TYR A 93 -2.66 -9.21 10.42
N VAL A 94 -2.43 -10.17 9.50
CA VAL A 94 -3.46 -11.11 9.06
C VAL A 94 -4.03 -11.89 10.26
N ILE A 95 -3.16 -12.39 11.12
CA ILE A 95 -3.55 -13.16 12.32
C ILE A 95 -4.31 -12.28 13.31
N ASP A 96 -3.77 -11.09 13.60
CA ASP A 96 -4.29 -10.19 14.63
C ASP A 96 -5.64 -9.59 14.28
N ASN A 97 -5.92 -9.41 12.98
CA ASN A 97 -7.15 -8.80 12.47
C ASN A 97 -8.08 -9.82 11.79
N ASP A 98 -7.85 -11.13 12.02
CA ASP A 98 -8.62 -12.25 11.46
C ASP A 98 -8.89 -12.13 9.95
N ARG A 99 -7.87 -11.74 9.19
CA ARG A 99 -7.92 -11.59 7.74
C ARG A 99 -7.81 -12.96 7.06
N SER A 100 -8.32 -13.05 5.83
CA SER A 100 -8.51 -14.31 5.10
C SER A 100 -7.29 -14.75 4.30
N SER A 101 -6.45 -13.82 3.83
CA SER A 101 -5.32 -14.15 2.97
C SER A 101 -4.18 -13.14 3.02
N LEU A 102 -2.99 -13.61 2.67
CA LEU A 102 -1.80 -12.83 2.36
C LEU A 102 -1.38 -13.08 0.90
N THR A 103 -1.28 -12.02 0.10
CA THR A 103 -0.82 -12.09 -1.30
C THR A 103 0.54 -11.43 -1.46
N LEU A 104 1.54 -12.18 -1.90
CA LEU A 104 2.87 -11.68 -2.26
C LEU A 104 2.84 -11.17 -3.71
N VAL A 105 2.93 -9.86 -3.92
CA VAL A 105 2.90 -9.28 -5.28
C VAL A 105 4.31 -8.96 -5.76
N HIS A 106 4.64 -9.41 -6.98
CA HIS A 106 6.01 -9.33 -7.50
C HIS A 106 6.07 -9.45 -9.03
N LYS A 107 7.17 -9.08 -9.68
CA LYS A 107 7.46 -9.30 -11.10
C LYS A 107 8.63 -10.26 -11.30
N GLY A 108 8.61 -11.33 -10.51
CA GLY A 108 9.71 -12.30 -10.41
C GLY A 108 9.94 -13.17 -11.65
N ASN A 109 9.02 -13.18 -12.61
CA ASN A 109 9.24 -13.85 -13.90
C ASN A 109 10.31 -13.12 -14.75
N ILE A 110 10.45 -11.80 -14.59
CA ILE A 110 11.48 -10.98 -15.25
C ILE A 110 12.65 -10.72 -14.30
N MET A 111 12.38 -10.20 -13.10
CA MET A 111 13.38 -9.85 -12.09
C MET A 111 13.60 -10.99 -11.10
N LYS A 112 14.14 -12.10 -11.59
CA LYS A 112 14.23 -13.38 -10.85
C LYS A 112 14.98 -13.30 -9.52
N PHE A 113 16.03 -12.49 -9.44
CA PHE A 113 16.92 -12.46 -8.27
C PHE A 113 16.61 -11.36 -7.25
N THR A 114 15.67 -10.47 -7.58
CA THR A 114 15.17 -9.44 -6.66
C THR A 114 13.73 -9.72 -6.33
N GLU A 115 12.81 -9.51 -7.27
CA GLU A 115 11.38 -9.74 -7.06
C GLU A 115 11.01 -11.23 -7.01
N GLY A 116 11.73 -12.08 -7.73
CA GLY A 116 11.62 -13.54 -7.55
C GLY A 116 12.17 -14.00 -6.19
N GLY A 117 13.24 -13.34 -5.71
CA GLY A 117 13.78 -13.51 -4.37
C GLY A 117 12.76 -13.15 -3.29
N PHE A 118 12.12 -11.98 -3.40
CA PHE A 118 11.04 -11.52 -2.51
C PHE A 118 9.94 -12.59 -2.35
N LYS A 119 9.43 -13.13 -3.45
CA LYS A 119 8.43 -14.21 -3.41
C LYS A 119 8.97 -15.43 -2.65
N GLN A 120 10.16 -15.90 -3.02
CA GLN A 120 10.73 -17.11 -2.45
C GLN A 120 10.98 -16.98 -0.94
N TRP A 121 11.63 -15.89 -0.52
CA TRP A 121 11.90 -15.62 0.89
C TRP A 121 10.62 -15.41 1.71
N GLY A 122 9.60 -14.78 1.12
CA GLY A 122 8.28 -14.66 1.75
C GLY A 122 7.62 -16.02 2.02
N TYR A 123 7.63 -16.92 1.03
CA TYR A 123 7.13 -18.29 1.23
C TYR A 123 7.97 -19.09 2.23
N ASP A 124 9.30 -18.97 2.18
CA ASP A 124 10.19 -19.65 3.12
C ASP A 124 9.94 -19.20 4.56
N LEU A 125 9.68 -17.92 4.78
CA LEU A 125 9.30 -17.37 6.08
C LEU A 125 7.98 -17.94 6.59
N VAL A 126 6.91 -17.92 5.79
CA VAL A 126 5.59 -18.42 6.26
C VAL A 126 5.59 -19.91 6.57
N LYS A 127 6.38 -20.71 5.84
CA LYS A 127 6.61 -22.12 6.17
C LYS A 127 7.35 -22.26 7.49
N LYS A 128 8.43 -21.51 7.67
CA LYS A 128 9.33 -21.61 8.84
C LYS A 128 8.70 -21.11 10.13
N GLU A 129 8.03 -19.97 10.09
CA GLU A 129 7.60 -19.23 11.29
C GLU A 129 6.12 -19.40 11.59
N PHE A 130 5.29 -19.68 10.58
CA PHE A 130 3.84 -19.77 10.71
C PHE A 130 3.28 -21.16 10.36
N GLY A 131 4.17 -22.13 10.06
CA GLY A 131 3.78 -23.52 9.78
C GLY A 131 2.91 -23.67 8.54
N ALA A 132 3.04 -22.76 7.57
CA ALA A 132 2.25 -22.81 6.35
C ALA A 132 2.61 -24.05 5.50
N VAL A 133 1.58 -24.75 5.00
CA VAL A 133 1.71 -25.97 4.18
C VAL A 133 1.21 -25.73 2.77
N GLU A 134 1.86 -26.35 1.78
CA GLU A 134 1.49 -26.19 0.36
C GLU A 134 0.13 -26.87 0.08
N ILE A 135 -0.71 -26.20 -0.72
CA ILE A 135 -2.05 -26.67 -1.10
C ILE A 135 -2.22 -26.85 -2.62
N GLY A 136 -1.12 -26.77 -3.37
CA GLY A 136 -1.07 -26.87 -4.82
C GLY A 136 -0.95 -25.51 -5.51
N GLY A 137 -0.43 -25.51 -6.74
CA GLY A 137 -0.22 -24.28 -7.53
C GLY A 137 0.85 -23.34 -6.96
N GLY A 138 1.67 -23.80 -6.01
CA GLY A 138 2.66 -22.99 -5.30
C GLY A 138 2.10 -22.17 -4.12
N TRP A 139 0.79 -22.23 -3.88
CA TRP A 139 0.16 -21.54 -2.75
C TRP A 139 0.22 -22.37 -1.48
N HIS A 140 0.13 -21.68 -0.35
CA HIS A 140 0.20 -22.28 0.97
C HIS A 140 -1.01 -21.89 1.81
N LYS A 141 -1.22 -22.59 2.91
CA LYS A 141 -2.18 -22.20 3.94
C LYS A 141 -1.64 -22.44 5.33
N CYS A 142 -2.18 -21.71 6.30
CA CYS A 142 -2.03 -22.03 7.72
C CYS A 142 -3.34 -21.71 8.44
N THR A 143 -3.42 -22.06 9.72
CA THR A 143 -4.58 -21.75 10.56
C THR A 143 -4.24 -20.56 11.45
N ASN A 144 -5.14 -19.58 11.50
CA ASN A 144 -5.06 -18.48 12.45
C ASN A 144 -5.10 -19.06 13.88
N PRO A 145 -4.03 -18.94 14.68
CA PRO A 145 -3.98 -19.54 16.02
C PRO A 145 -4.95 -18.88 17.01
N LYS A 146 -5.46 -17.68 16.72
CA LYS A 146 -6.39 -16.93 17.58
C LYS A 146 -7.86 -17.30 17.33
N THR A 147 -8.22 -17.58 16.09
CA THR A 147 -9.63 -17.72 15.66
C THR A 147 -9.96 -19.08 15.04
N GLY A 148 -8.95 -19.86 14.65
CA GLY A 148 -9.14 -21.10 13.92
C GLY A 148 -9.44 -20.93 12.43
N ARG A 149 -9.50 -19.69 11.91
CA ARG A 149 -9.73 -19.39 10.49
C ARG A 149 -8.59 -19.96 9.62
N GLU A 150 -8.93 -20.51 8.45
CA GLU A 150 -7.92 -20.84 7.43
C GLU A 150 -7.42 -19.55 6.74
N ILE A 151 -6.10 -19.37 6.70
CA ILE A 151 -5.43 -18.26 6.02
C ILE A 151 -4.76 -18.80 4.77
N ILE A 152 -5.07 -18.20 3.61
CA ILE A 152 -4.42 -18.53 2.34
C ILE A 152 -3.22 -17.61 2.10
N ILE A 153 -2.05 -18.18 1.83
CA ILE A 153 -0.86 -17.44 1.40
C ILE A 153 -0.62 -17.74 -0.07
N LYS A 154 -0.69 -16.71 -0.90
CA LYS A 154 -0.62 -16.80 -2.35
C LYS A 154 0.31 -15.73 -2.93
N ASP A 155 0.57 -15.81 -4.23
CA ASP A 155 1.33 -14.80 -4.97
C ASP A 155 0.63 -14.38 -6.25
N GLY A 156 0.95 -13.16 -6.70
CA GLY A 156 0.43 -12.58 -7.94
C GLY A 156 1.51 -11.80 -8.68
N ILE A 157 1.57 -11.99 -10.00
CA ILE A 157 2.47 -11.20 -10.84
C ILE A 157 1.93 -9.77 -10.93
N ALA A 158 2.76 -8.74 -10.68
CA ALA A 158 2.32 -7.36 -10.48
C ALA A 158 1.41 -6.79 -11.59
N ASP A 159 1.71 -7.06 -12.87
CA ASP A 159 0.88 -6.63 -14.00
C ASP A 159 -0.47 -7.34 -14.06
N ALA A 160 -0.50 -8.64 -13.78
CA ALA A 160 -1.75 -9.40 -13.67
C ALA A 160 -2.54 -8.94 -12.43
N PHE A 161 -1.86 -8.67 -11.31
CA PHE A 161 -2.46 -8.20 -10.07
C PHE A 161 -3.20 -6.87 -10.27
N LEU A 162 -2.60 -5.89 -10.98
CA LEU A 162 -3.26 -4.63 -11.32
C LEU A 162 -4.55 -4.81 -12.14
N GLN A 163 -4.65 -5.87 -12.94
CA GLN A 163 -5.90 -6.23 -13.61
C GLN A 163 -6.89 -6.89 -12.63
N GLN A 164 -6.41 -7.81 -11.79
CA GLN A 164 -7.27 -8.56 -10.89
C GLN A 164 -7.91 -7.70 -9.79
N ILE A 165 -7.23 -6.67 -9.29
CA ILE A 165 -7.85 -5.74 -8.33
C ILE A 165 -9.05 -4.97 -8.92
N LEU A 166 -9.17 -4.88 -10.25
CA LEU A 166 -10.36 -4.33 -10.92
C LEU A 166 -11.43 -5.40 -11.17
N LEU A 167 -11.01 -6.60 -11.56
CA LEU A 167 -11.90 -7.67 -12.04
C LEU A 167 -12.48 -8.52 -10.90
N LYS A 168 -11.68 -8.76 -9.86
CA LYS A 168 -11.97 -9.61 -8.70
C LYS A 168 -11.33 -9.06 -7.42
N PRO A 169 -11.59 -7.80 -7.03
CA PRO A 169 -11.04 -7.24 -5.80
C PRO A 169 -11.36 -8.10 -4.56
N GLU A 170 -12.52 -8.74 -4.51
CA GLU A 170 -12.94 -9.59 -3.39
C GLU A 170 -12.06 -10.82 -3.15
N ASP A 171 -11.23 -11.21 -4.13
CA ASP A 171 -10.29 -12.30 -3.96
C ASP A 171 -9.07 -11.88 -3.12
N TYR A 172 -8.84 -10.60 -2.87
CA TYR A 172 -7.63 -10.09 -2.20
C TYR A 172 -7.95 -9.38 -0.89
N ASP A 173 -7.06 -9.58 0.08
CA ASP A 173 -7.23 -9.08 1.43
C ASP A 173 -5.96 -8.34 1.87
N VAL A 174 -4.98 -9.02 2.48
CA VAL A 174 -3.69 -8.42 2.80
C VAL A 174 -2.70 -8.67 1.67
N VAL A 175 -1.95 -7.63 1.29
CA VAL A 175 -0.96 -7.67 0.22
C VAL A 175 0.39 -7.28 0.78
N ALA A 176 1.43 -8.10 0.57
CA ALA A 176 2.81 -7.72 0.84
C ALA A 176 3.58 -7.60 -0.47
N THR A 177 4.32 -6.50 -0.65
CA THR A 177 5.01 -6.20 -1.91
C THR A 177 6.21 -5.28 -1.70
N LEU A 178 7.06 -5.20 -2.72
CA LEU A 178 8.25 -4.33 -2.73
C LEU A 178 7.86 -2.85 -2.84
N ASN A 179 8.83 -1.98 -2.58
CA ASN A 179 8.64 -0.53 -2.50
C ASN A 179 7.95 0.06 -3.73
N LEU A 180 8.47 -0.20 -4.94
CA LEU A 180 7.91 0.38 -6.17
C LEU A 180 6.53 -0.18 -6.51
N ASN A 181 6.36 -1.49 -6.39
CA ASN A 181 5.05 -2.10 -6.66
C ASN A 181 4.00 -1.62 -5.65
N GLY A 182 4.40 -1.47 -4.39
CA GLY A 182 3.53 -0.98 -3.32
C GLY A 182 3.02 0.43 -3.60
N ASP A 183 3.89 1.32 -4.09
CA ASP A 183 3.53 2.67 -4.54
C ASP A 183 2.40 2.65 -5.58
N TYR A 184 2.62 1.92 -6.67
CA TYR A 184 1.66 1.85 -7.78
C TYR A 184 0.35 1.19 -7.36
N ILE A 185 0.43 0.13 -6.55
CA ILE A 185 -0.75 -0.61 -6.09
C ILE A 185 -1.58 0.24 -5.14
N SER A 186 -0.96 0.92 -4.16
CA SER A 186 -1.71 1.73 -3.20
C SER A 186 -2.43 2.89 -3.87
N ASP A 187 -1.79 3.56 -4.83
CA ASP A 187 -2.40 4.66 -5.55
C ASP A 187 -3.51 4.18 -6.49
N ALA A 188 -3.30 3.06 -7.19
CA ALA A 188 -4.32 2.46 -8.04
C ALA A 188 -5.57 2.07 -7.23
N LEU A 189 -5.39 1.42 -6.08
CA LEU A 189 -6.49 1.03 -5.19
C LEU A 189 -7.22 2.24 -4.61
N ALA A 190 -6.48 3.27 -4.16
CA ALA A 190 -7.07 4.50 -3.66
C ALA A 190 -7.94 5.17 -4.73
N ALA A 191 -7.48 5.22 -5.99
CA ALA A 191 -8.27 5.74 -7.10
C ALA A 191 -9.55 4.91 -7.36
N GLN A 192 -9.46 3.58 -7.27
CA GLN A 192 -10.60 2.67 -7.50
C GLN A 192 -11.74 2.90 -6.51
N VAL A 193 -11.43 3.16 -5.24
CA VAL A 193 -12.46 3.44 -4.22
C VAL A 193 -12.88 4.91 -4.17
N GLY A 194 -12.38 5.75 -5.08
CA GLY A 194 -12.64 7.20 -5.06
C GLY A 194 -11.89 7.94 -3.95
N GLY A 195 -10.88 7.29 -3.34
CA GLY A 195 -10.25 7.69 -2.10
C GLY A 195 -8.94 8.47 -2.25
N ILE A 196 -8.62 9.03 -3.41
CA ILE A 196 -7.32 9.72 -3.65
C ILE A 196 -7.05 10.81 -2.59
N GLY A 197 -8.09 11.57 -2.21
CA GLY A 197 -7.98 12.64 -1.21
C GLY A 197 -8.12 12.17 0.25
N ILE A 198 -8.47 10.90 0.49
CA ILE A 198 -8.82 10.41 1.83
C ILE A 198 -8.06 9.15 2.25
N ALA A 199 -7.19 8.61 1.38
CA ALA A 199 -6.37 7.45 1.72
C ALA A 199 -5.52 7.74 2.96
N PRO A 200 -5.53 6.87 3.98
CA PRO A 200 -4.65 7.00 5.13
C PRO A 200 -3.32 6.28 4.91
N GLY A 201 -2.33 6.59 5.74
CA GLY A 201 -1.03 5.96 5.68
C GLY A 201 -0.24 6.01 6.97
N ALA A 202 0.55 4.95 7.18
CA ALA A 202 1.50 4.86 8.27
C ALA A 202 2.83 4.28 7.81
N ASN A 203 3.92 4.78 8.39
CA ASN A 203 5.27 4.27 8.24
C ASN A 203 5.71 3.69 9.59
N LEU A 204 6.01 2.39 9.64
CA LEU A 204 6.24 1.66 10.88
C LEU A 204 7.63 1.01 10.91
N SER A 205 8.24 0.92 12.09
CA SER A 205 9.35 0.02 12.42
C SER A 205 8.96 -0.82 13.64
N ASP A 206 9.91 -1.56 14.20
CA ASP A 206 9.67 -2.33 15.43
C ASP A 206 9.47 -1.45 16.68
N THR A 207 9.92 -0.20 16.63
CA THR A 207 9.96 0.71 17.80
C THR A 207 9.35 2.08 17.56
N VAL A 208 9.03 2.44 16.31
CA VAL A 208 8.53 3.76 15.93
C VAL A 208 7.40 3.62 14.91
N ALA A 209 6.35 4.41 15.07
CA ALA A 209 5.25 4.55 14.11
C ALA A 209 5.04 6.02 13.79
N MET A 210 4.94 6.35 12.50
CA MET A 210 4.66 7.71 12.00
C MET A 210 3.46 7.65 11.07
N PHE A 211 2.41 8.40 11.38
CA PHE A 211 1.17 8.47 10.62
C PHE A 211 1.17 9.75 9.79
N GLU A 212 0.74 9.68 8.52
CA GLU A 212 0.91 10.78 7.56
C GLU A 212 -0.30 11.00 6.68
N ALA A 213 -0.47 12.22 6.18
CA ALA A 213 -1.32 12.46 5.02
C ALA A 213 -0.64 11.87 3.78
N THR A 214 -1.42 11.27 2.87
CA THR A 214 -0.86 10.56 1.71
C THR A 214 -0.88 11.37 0.42
N HIS A 215 -1.58 12.50 0.41
CA HIS A 215 -1.65 13.40 -0.73
C HIS A 215 -0.53 14.45 -0.71
N GLY A 216 -0.33 15.12 -1.84
CA GLY A 216 0.63 16.23 -1.96
C GLY A 216 0.22 17.50 -1.20
N THR A 217 1.05 18.53 -1.32
CA THR A 217 0.91 19.79 -0.55
C THR A 217 -0.16 20.75 -1.08
N ALA A 218 -0.62 20.59 -2.33
CA ALA A 218 -1.64 21.43 -2.98
C ALA A 218 -1.47 22.96 -2.70
N PRO A 219 -0.34 23.56 -3.10
CA PRO A 219 0.01 24.93 -2.70
C PRO A 219 -0.95 26.00 -3.22
N ASP A 220 -1.69 25.72 -4.29
CA ASP A 220 -2.70 26.58 -4.87
C ASP A 220 -3.92 26.79 -3.97
N ILE A 221 -4.19 25.88 -3.02
CA ILE A 221 -5.28 25.97 -2.05
C ILE A 221 -4.83 26.19 -0.60
N ALA A 222 -3.52 26.38 -0.38
CA ALA A 222 -2.96 26.62 0.94
C ALA A 222 -3.60 27.84 1.63
N GLY A 223 -4.05 27.66 2.88
CA GLY A 223 -4.70 28.71 3.66
C GLY A 223 -6.11 29.09 3.22
N LYS A 224 -6.70 28.40 2.23
CA LYS A 224 -8.03 28.73 1.70
C LYS A 224 -9.17 27.94 2.32
N ASN A 225 -8.89 27.02 3.26
CA ASN A 225 -9.90 26.17 3.91
C ASN A 225 -10.70 25.32 2.89
N LEU A 226 -10.03 24.76 1.87
CA LEU A 226 -10.66 23.99 0.78
C LEU A 226 -10.26 22.52 0.71
N ALA A 227 -9.15 22.13 1.36
CA ALA A 227 -8.62 20.78 1.27
C ALA A 227 -9.50 19.77 2.01
N ASN A 228 -9.51 18.52 1.57
CA ASN A 228 -10.15 17.44 2.30
C ASN A 228 -9.23 16.93 3.43
N PRO A 229 -9.56 17.13 4.72
CA PRO A 229 -8.74 16.69 5.84
C PRO A 229 -8.82 15.18 6.11
N ALA A 230 -9.66 14.41 5.39
CA ALA A 230 -9.94 13.04 5.76
C ALA A 230 -8.72 12.11 5.70
N SER A 231 -7.74 12.35 4.81
CA SER A 231 -6.51 11.54 4.76
C SER A 231 -5.76 11.59 6.11
N ILE A 232 -5.47 12.79 6.63
CA ILE A 232 -4.78 12.92 7.93
C ILE A 232 -5.64 12.47 9.11
N ILE A 233 -6.97 12.66 9.04
CA ILE A 233 -7.91 12.20 10.07
C ILE A 233 -7.96 10.66 10.12
N LEU A 234 -8.00 10.00 8.97
CA LEU A 234 -7.97 8.54 8.88
C LEU A 234 -6.59 7.97 9.23
N SER A 235 -5.50 8.70 8.96
CA SER A 235 -4.18 8.35 9.51
C SER A 235 -4.13 8.50 11.03
N ALA A 236 -4.83 9.49 11.62
CA ALA A 236 -5.00 9.60 13.06
C ALA A 236 -5.89 8.48 13.63
N GLU A 237 -6.88 7.99 12.88
CA GLU A 237 -7.62 6.77 13.22
C GLU A 237 -6.68 5.57 13.34
N MET A 238 -5.79 5.37 12.36
CA MET A 238 -4.77 4.32 12.42
C MET A 238 -3.85 4.49 13.64
N MET A 239 -3.50 5.72 13.99
CA MET A 239 -2.69 6.04 15.18
C MET A 239 -3.40 5.64 16.47
N LEU A 240 -4.67 6.02 16.63
CA LEU A 240 -5.47 5.65 17.81
C LEU A 240 -5.61 4.13 17.92
N ARG A 241 -5.84 3.45 16.78
CA ARG A 241 -5.90 1.98 16.73
C ARG A 241 -4.57 1.35 17.14
N HIS A 242 -3.45 1.90 16.68
CA HIS A 242 -2.11 1.48 17.06
C HIS A 242 -1.81 1.68 18.56
N MET A 243 -2.36 2.74 19.18
CA MET A 243 -2.26 3.01 20.62
C MET A 243 -3.20 2.13 21.48
N GLY A 244 -4.02 1.27 20.86
CA GLY A 244 -5.02 0.46 21.54
C GLY A 244 -6.30 1.22 21.92
N TRP A 245 -6.47 2.47 21.46
CA TRP A 245 -7.66 3.30 21.73
C TRP A 245 -8.77 3.00 20.72
N ILE A 246 -9.17 1.73 20.66
CA ILE A 246 -10.04 1.17 19.61
C ILE A 246 -11.38 1.92 19.52
N LYS A 247 -12.02 2.21 20.66
CA LYS A 247 -13.31 2.93 20.67
C LYS A 247 -13.21 4.33 20.05
N ALA A 248 -12.10 5.03 20.26
CA ALA A 248 -11.91 6.36 19.69
C ALA A 248 -11.66 6.28 18.18
N ALA A 249 -10.89 5.28 17.72
CA ALA A 249 -10.69 5.01 16.31
C ALA A 249 -12.02 4.68 15.59
N ASP A 250 -12.87 3.85 16.21
CA ASP A 250 -14.17 3.47 15.65
C ASP A 250 -15.14 4.67 15.52
N LEU A 251 -15.07 5.65 16.44
CA LEU A 251 -15.84 6.90 16.32
C LEU A 251 -15.39 7.73 15.11
N ILE A 252 -14.09 7.78 14.80
CA ILE A 252 -13.60 8.47 13.60
C ILE A 252 -14.15 7.82 12.34
N ILE A 253 -14.10 6.48 12.24
CA ILE A 253 -14.67 5.76 11.10
C ILE A 253 -16.15 6.08 10.94
N LYS A 254 -16.93 6.02 12.04
CA LYS A 254 -18.35 6.35 12.05
C LYS A 254 -18.60 7.81 11.61
N GLY A 255 -17.82 8.75 12.10
CA GLY A 255 -17.93 10.18 11.76
C GLY A 255 -17.65 10.45 10.29
N VAL A 256 -16.57 9.89 9.75
CA VAL A 256 -16.20 10.01 8.33
C VAL A 256 -17.29 9.40 7.43
N GLU A 257 -17.73 8.18 7.73
CA GLU A 257 -18.78 7.50 6.93
C GLU A 257 -20.10 8.27 6.98
N GLY A 258 -20.50 8.76 8.16
CA GLY A 258 -21.71 9.56 8.33
C GLY A 258 -21.67 10.86 7.54
N ALA A 259 -20.56 11.62 7.62
CA ALA A 259 -20.42 12.90 6.92
C ALA A 259 -20.44 12.74 5.39
N ILE A 260 -19.81 11.69 4.86
CA ILE A 260 -19.85 11.36 3.42
C ILE A 260 -21.28 11.00 3.00
N LEU A 261 -21.98 10.15 3.78
CA LEU A 261 -23.37 9.78 3.51
C LEU A 261 -24.34 10.96 3.59
N GLY A 262 -24.10 11.90 4.51
CA GLY A 262 -24.84 13.15 4.63
C GLY A 262 -24.63 14.12 3.47
N LYS A 263 -23.69 13.82 2.56
CA LYS A 263 -23.32 14.64 1.39
C LYS A 263 -22.91 16.08 1.72
N LYS A 264 -22.51 16.36 2.96
CA LYS A 264 -21.93 17.63 3.38
C LYS A 264 -20.42 17.46 3.44
N VAL A 265 -19.77 17.73 2.30
CA VAL A 265 -18.41 17.29 2.00
C VAL A 265 -17.57 18.41 1.38
N THR A 266 -16.26 18.25 1.33
CA THR A 266 -15.36 19.21 0.67
C THR A 266 -15.50 19.19 -0.86
N GLY A 267 -14.98 20.24 -1.52
CA GLY A 267 -15.22 20.49 -2.95
C GLY A 267 -14.73 19.40 -3.91
N ASP A 268 -13.74 18.62 -3.50
CA ASP A 268 -13.23 17.46 -4.24
C ASP A 268 -14.29 16.36 -4.43
N PHE A 269 -15.12 16.11 -3.41
CA PHE A 269 -16.28 15.20 -3.50
C PHE A 269 -17.53 15.90 -4.03
N ALA A 270 -17.83 17.12 -3.57
CA ALA A 270 -19.09 17.79 -3.90
C ALA A 270 -19.30 17.93 -5.42
N ARG A 271 -18.22 18.18 -6.18
CA ARG A 271 -18.27 18.30 -7.65
C ARG A 271 -18.56 16.99 -8.40
N LEU A 272 -18.50 15.84 -7.72
CA LEU A 272 -18.71 14.50 -8.27
C LEU A 272 -19.99 13.84 -7.74
N MET A 273 -20.74 14.53 -6.88
CA MET A 273 -21.96 14.03 -6.24
C MET A 273 -23.16 14.87 -6.66
N ASP A 274 -24.28 14.22 -6.95
CA ASP A 274 -25.57 14.91 -7.07
C ASP A 274 -26.04 15.37 -5.69
N ASP A 275 -26.56 16.60 -5.60
CA ASP A 275 -27.16 17.20 -4.40
C ASP A 275 -26.23 17.28 -3.17
N ALA A 276 -24.93 17.45 -3.38
CA ALA A 276 -23.98 17.65 -2.28
C ALA A 276 -23.93 19.12 -1.80
N THR A 277 -23.77 19.30 -0.49
CA THR A 277 -23.48 20.60 0.12
C THR A 277 -21.97 20.73 0.28
N GLN A 278 -21.35 21.59 -0.53
CA GLN A 278 -19.92 21.87 -0.41
C GLN A 278 -19.63 22.66 0.87
N VAL A 279 -18.66 22.18 1.65
CA VAL A 279 -18.14 22.85 2.85
C VAL A 279 -16.62 23.04 2.81
N GLY A 280 -16.10 23.90 3.69
CA GLY A 280 -14.66 24.04 3.92
C GLY A 280 -14.06 22.90 4.76
N SER A 281 -12.74 22.91 4.91
CA SER A 281 -12.00 21.88 5.66
C SER A 281 -12.43 21.80 7.13
N ASP A 282 -12.60 22.95 7.79
CA ASP A 282 -13.05 23.06 9.19
C ASP A 282 -14.47 22.50 9.39
N ALA A 283 -15.42 22.97 8.59
CA ALA A 283 -16.82 22.58 8.64
C ALA A 283 -17.02 21.10 8.30
N PHE A 284 -16.14 20.50 7.47
CA PHE A 284 -16.17 19.06 7.26
C PHE A 284 -15.67 18.29 8.48
N GLY A 285 -14.68 18.81 9.21
CA GLY A 285 -14.27 18.28 10.51
C GLY A 285 -15.41 18.30 11.54
N ASP A 286 -16.12 19.43 11.64
CA ASP A 286 -17.30 19.55 12.51
C ASP A 286 -18.42 18.59 12.11
N GLU A 287 -18.62 18.39 10.80
CA GLU A 287 -19.60 17.43 10.29
C GLU A 287 -19.24 15.99 10.68
N MET A 288 -17.96 15.61 10.60
CA MET A 288 -17.53 14.29 11.09
C MET A 288 -17.82 14.11 12.58
N ILE A 289 -17.55 15.14 13.40
CA ILE A 289 -17.85 15.13 14.84
C ILE A 289 -19.35 14.97 15.08
N HIS A 290 -20.20 15.69 14.35
CA HIS A 290 -21.65 15.57 14.44
C HIS A 290 -22.14 14.12 14.24
N HIS A 291 -21.50 13.37 13.34
CA HIS A 291 -21.85 11.98 13.07
C HIS A 291 -21.27 10.95 14.06
N MET A 292 -20.38 11.35 14.98
CA MET A 292 -19.81 10.43 15.98
C MET A 292 -20.87 9.99 17.02
N GLY A 293 -21.86 10.83 17.31
CA GLY A 293 -22.96 10.57 18.24
C GLY A 293 -22.99 11.49 19.45
#